data_AF-A0A1I7VCX2-F1
#
_entry.id   AF-A0A1I7VCX2-F1
#
_cell.length_a   1.000
_cell.length_b   1.000
_cell.length_c   1.000
_cell.angle_alpha   90.00
_cell.angle_beta   90.00
_cell.angle_gamma   90.00
#
_symmetry.space_group_name_H-M   'P 1'
#
loop_
_entity.id
_entity.type
_entity.pdbx_description
1 polymer ?
#
loop_
_entity_poly.entity_id
_entity_poly.type
_entity_poly.pdbx_seq_one_letter_code
_entity_poly.pdbx_strand_id
1 'polypeptide(L)'
;MQHSKDHVALAIVISNDLKYTYKRIKSEALTVADKIRKYVPNVPICIVAQSDNREKTINPIGAGRAFIFYGPDVSASTLVVDKNNTEMLRIKFVNWKKKLPFLNSHQLIAFHFTVVNGTEPEDSEEIFSNTFPDIPLSTLRLLDESSMTRVDHAKRFHPGPVYAIVGFRKFGGGVLPGKMFQRE
;
A
#
# COMPACT_ATOMS: atom_id res chain seq x y z
N MET A 1 -13.79 20.65 22.38
CA MET A 1 -13.61 19.22 22.06
C MET A 1 -13.27 19.11 20.58
N GLN A 2 -11.99 18.85 20.27
CA GLN A 2 -11.50 18.75 18.90
C GLN A 2 -11.78 17.32 18.42
N HIS A 3 -12.72 17.14 17.49
CA HIS A 3 -12.87 15.88 16.79
C HIS A 3 -11.51 15.48 16.22
N SER A 4 -10.90 14.42 16.74
CA SER A 4 -9.74 13.78 16.14
C SER A 4 -10.17 13.35 14.74
N LYS A 5 -9.77 14.09 13.70
CA LYS A 5 -9.96 13.66 12.32
C LYS A 5 -9.38 12.25 12.22
N ASP A 6 -10.21 11.28 11.88
CA ASP A 6 -9.80 9.90 11.65
C ASP A 6 -8.56 9.88 10.75
N HIS A 7 -7.43 9.49 11.33
CA HIS A 7 -6.14 9.53 10.65
C HIS A 7 -6.08 8.36 9.68
N VAL A 8 -6.32 8.62 8.39
CA VAL A 8 -6.09 7.63 7.34
C VAL A 8 -4.58 7.54 7.09
N ALA A 9 -4.01 6.35 7.28
CA ALA A 9 -2.59 6.10 7.12
C ALA A 9 -2.23 5.67 5.68
N LEU A 10 -3.09 4.87 5.05
CA LEU A 10 -2.89 4.35 3.70
C LEU A 10 -4.24 3.97 3.07
N ALA A 11 -4.36 4.21 1.76
CA ALA A 11 -5.41 3.60 0.94
C ALA A 11 -4.78 2.68 -0.12
N ILE A 12 -5.39 1.53 -0.34
CA ILE A 12 -5.05 0.61 -1.44
C ILE A 12 -6.29 0.44 -2.29
N VAL A 13 -6.22 0.77 -3.58
CA VAL A 13 -7.34 0.70 -4.50
C VAL A 13 -6.99 -0.28 -5.61
N ILE A 14 -7.81 -1.31 -5.76
CA ILE A 14 -7.62 -2.39 -6.74
C ILE A 14 -8.81 -2.41 -7.70
N SER A 15 -8.55 -2.37 -9.00
CA SER A 15 -9.57 -2.62 -10.02
C SER A 15 -9.03 -3.46 -11.17
N ASN A 16 -9.94 -4.09 -11.91
CA ASN A 16 -9.59 -4.91 -13.06
C ASN A 16 -10.05 -4.25 -14.37
N ASP A 17 -10.52 -3.02 -14.37
CA ASP A 17 -11.14 -2.38 -15.53
C ASP A 17 -10.20 -1.45 -16.32
N LEU A 18 -8.88 -1.62 -16.17
CA LEU A 18 -7.91 -0.70 -16.76
C LEU A 18 -8.04 -0.65 -18.27
N LYS A 19 -8.22 0.55 -18.82
CA LYS A 19 -8.36 0.81 -20.25
C LYS A 19 -7.45 1.94 -20.67
N TYR A 20 -6.72 1.69 -21.76
CA TYR A 20 -5.97 2.71 -22.47
C TYR A 20 -6.88 3.36 -23.51
N THR A 21 -7.16 4.66 -23.35
CA THR A 21 -7.83 5.45 -24.39
C THR A 21 -6.83 6.41 -25.02
N TYR A 22 -7.07 6.83 -26.26
CA TYR A 22 -6.23 7.81 -26.98
C TYR A 22 -5.96 9.10 -26.18
N LYS A 23 -6.80 9.43 -25.19
CA LYS A 23 -6.70 10.67 -24.40
C LYS A 23 -6.26 10.47 -22.95
N ARG A 24 -6.38 9.27 -22.35
CA ARG A 24 -6.00 9.00 -20.95
C ARG A 24 -6.08 7.52 -20.58
N ILE A 25 -5.32 7.13 -19.56
CA ILE A 25 -5.57 5.92 -18.78
C ILE A 25 -6.88 6.10 -17.99
N LYS A 26 -7.80 5.13 -18.09
CA LYS A 26 -9.04 5.11 -17.32
C LYS A 26 -9.16 3.80 -16.56
N SER A 27 -9.45 3.89 -15.27
CA SER A 27 -9.89 2.77 -14.45
C SER A 27 -10.76 3.26 -13.30
N GLU A 28 -11.57 2.37 -12.75
CA GLU A 28 -12.32 2.57 -11.53
C GLU A 28 -11.37 2.83 -10.35
N ALA A 29 -10.20 2.18 -10.30
CA ALA A 29 -9.21 2.45 -9.27
C ALA A 29 -8.73 3.92 -9.28
N LEU A 30 -8.54 4.51 -10.47
CA LEU A 30 -8.24 5.94 -10.60
C LEU A 30 -9.41 6.81 -10.14
N THR A 31 -10.64 6.45 -10.52
CA THR A 31 -11.85 7.20 -10.14
C THR A 31 -12.07 7.17 -8.63
N VAL A 32 -11.88 6.02 -7.99
CA VAL A 32 -11.98 5.85 -6.54
C VAL A 32 -10.85 6.59 -5.83
N ALA A 33 -9.61 6.53 -6.34
CA ALA A 33 -8.49 7.30 -5.80
C ALA A 33 -8.75 8.81 -5.86
N ASP A 34 -9.29 9.33 -6.96
CA ASP A 34 -9.68 10.74 -7.11
C ASP A 34 -10.77 11.14 -6.09
N LYS A 35 -11.73 10.24 -5.81
CA LYS A 35 -12.73 10.46 -4.75
C LYS A 35 -12.07 10.48 -3.36
N ILE A 36 -11.22 9.50 -3.04
CA ILE A 36 -10.49 9.44 -1.76
C ILE A 36 -9.67 10.72 -1.57
N ARG A 37 -8.94 11.17 -2.59
CA ARG A 37 -8.10 12.38 -2.55
C ARG A 37 -8.88 13.64 -2.17
N LYS A 38 -10.16 13.75 -2.55
CA LYS A 38 -11.02 14.88 -2.16
C LYS A 38 -11.30 14.91 -0.66
N TYR A 39 -11.39 13.75 -0.01
CA TYR A 39 -11.67 13.65 1.42
C TYR A 39 -10.39 13.60 2.27
N VAL A 40 -9.32 12.97 1.76
CA VAL A 40 -8.04 12.81 2.46
C VAL A 40 -6.85 13.23 1.56
N PRO A 41 -6.58 14.55 1.44
CA PRO A 41 -5.68 15.09 0.42
C PRO A 41 -4.23 14.62 0.48
N ASN A 42 -3.71 14.24 1.65
CA ASN A 42 -2.29 13.97 1.84
C ASN A 42 -1.96 12.49 2.10
N VAL A 43 -2.94 11.60 1.92
CA VAL A 43 -2.77 10.17 2.18
C VAL A 43 -2.05 9.48 1.01
N PRO A 44 -1.10 8.58 1.26
CA PRO A 44 -0.57 7.71 0.22
C PRO A 44 -1.67 6.79 -0.30
N ILE A 45 -1.83 6.72 -1.63
CA ILE A 45 -2.78 5.81 -2.27
C ILE A 45 -2.02 4.86 -3.18
N CYS A 46 -1.97 3.58 -2.83
CA CYS A 46 -1.53 2.52 -3.73
C CYS A 46 -2.64 2.23 -4.73
N ILE A 47 -2.36 2.42 -6.02
CA ILE A 47 -3.33 2.19 -7.09
C ILE A 47 -2.82 0.98 -7.88
N VAL A 48 -3.66 -0.04 -7.92
CA VAL A 48 -3.43 -1.31 -8.58
C VAL A 48 -4.56 -1.47 -9.58
N ALA A 49 -4.23 -1.48 -10.87
CA ALA A 49 -5.22 -1.61 -11.92
C ALA A 49 -4.75 -2.65 -12.92
N GLN A 50 -5.51 -3.72 -13.09
CA GLN A 50 -5.27 -4.73 -14.12
C GLN A 50 -6.15 -4.45 -15.34
N SER A 51 -5.65 -4.72 -16.54
CA SER A 51 -6.50 -4.72 -17.74
C SER A 51 -7.36 -5.97 -17.77
N ASP A 52 -8.68 -5.82 -17.86
CA ASP A 52 -9.58 -6.93 -18.14
C ASP A 52 -9.65 -7.15 -19.66
N ASN A 53 -8.84 -8.10 -20.11
CA ASN A 53 -8.81 -8.52 -21.51
C ASN A 53 -9.86 -9.61 -21.82
N ARG A 54 -10.74 -9.96 -20.87
CA ARG A 54 -11.83 -10.93 -21.12
C ARG A 54 -12.92 -10.28 -21.96
N GLU A 55 -13.52 -11.04 -22.88
CA GLU A 55 -14.74 -10.61 -23.55
C GLU A 55 -15.81 -10.31 -22.49
N LYS A 56 -16.45 -9.14 -22.60
CA LYS A 56 -17.41 -8.63 -21.62
C LYS A 56 -18.61 -9.57 -21.52
N THR A 57 -18.55 -10.53 -20.61
CA THR A 57 -19.76 -11.17 -20.11
C THR A 57 -20.53 -10.12 -19.31
N ILE A 58 -21.80 -9.94 -19.64
CA ILE A 58 -22.69 -8.92 -19.09
C ILE A 58 -22.83 -9.16 -17.58
N ASN A 59 -21.98 -8.51 -16.80
CA ASN A 59 -22.14 -8.29 -15.36
C ASN A 59 -21.25 -7.10 -14.95
N PRO A 60 -21.79 -5.88 -14.79
CA PRO A 60 -20.99 -4.67 -14.53
C PRO A 60 -20.59 -4.51 -13.06
N ILE A 61 -20.54 -5.59 -12.27
CA ILE A 61 -20.18 -5.49 -10.85
C ILE A 61 -18.66 -5.64 -10.73
N GLY A 62 -17.95 -4.64 -11.25
CA GLY A 62 -16.50 -4.52 -11.19
C GLY A 62 -16.01 -3.51 -10.17
N ALA A 63 -16.85 -3.14 -9.17
CA ALA A 63 -16.57 -2.06 -8.23
C ALA A 63 -15.13 -2.12 -7.71
N GLY A 64 -14.30 -1.16 -8.13
CA GLY A 64 -12.94 -0.98 -7.62
C GLY A 64 -12.94 -1.08 -6.09
N ARG A 65 -12.20 -2.04 -5.56
CA ARG A 65 -12.18 -2.34 -4.13
C ARG A 65 -11.14 -1.45 -3.47
N ALA A 66 -11.55 -0.71 -2.44
CA ALA A 66 -10.66 0.12 -1.65
C ALA A 66 -10.49 -0.48 -0.25
N PHE A 67 -9.23 -0.69 0.14
CA PHE A 67 -8.84 -0.96 1.52
C PHE A 67 -8.34 0.34 2.13
N ILE A 68 -8.99 0.80 3.18
CA ILE A 68 -8.60 2.02 3.89
C ILE A 68 -8.07 1.62 5.26
N PHE A 69 -6.79 1.92 5.49
CA PHE A 69 -6.14 1.73 6.78
C PHE A 69 -6.19 3.05 7.53
N TYR A 70 -6.99 3.12 8.60
CA TYR A 70 -7.24 4.34 9.36
C TYR A 70 -7.31 4.06 10.86
N GLY A 71 -7.01 5.09 11.64
CA GLY A 71 -7.07 5.07 13.10
C GLY A 71 -5.80 5.63 13.74
N PRO A 72 -5.87 6.05 15.01
CA PRO A 72 -4.74 6.65 15.72
C PRO A 72 -3.58 5.67 15.97
N ASP A 73 -3.87 4.37 15.97
CA ASP A 73 -2.91 3.29 16.23
C ASP A 73 -2.49 2.54 14.95
N VAL A 74 -2.74 3.16 13.78
CA VAL A 74 -2.38 2.61 12.48
C VAL A 74 -1.28 3.47 11.87
N SER A 75 -0.15 2.83 11.53
CA SER A 75 0.96 3.45 10.80
C SER A 75 1.12 2.75 9.46
N ALA A 76 1.51 3.49 8.43
CA ALA A 76 1.81 2.88 7.14
C ALA A 76 2.94 3.62 6.43
N SER A 77 3.63 2.88 5.56
CA SER A 77 4.61 3.45 4.64
C SER A 77 4.61 2.68 3.35
N THR A 78 4.95 3.38 2.26
CA THR A 78 5.07 2.81 0.92
C THR A 78 6.45 3.03 0.35
N LEU A 79 6.89 2.15 -0.53
CA LEU A 79 8.10 2.27 -1.33
C LEU A 79 7.80 1.84 -2.75
N VAL A 80 8.18 2.66 -3.73
CA VAL A 80 8.13 2.29 -5.15
C VAL A 80 9.53 1.84 -5.59
N VAL A 81 9.58 0.71 -6.28
CA VAL A 81 10.82 0.10 -6.77
C VAL A 81 11.21 0.72 -8.11
N ASP A 82 12.50 1.04 -8.25
CA ASP A 82 13.07 1.51 -9.51
C ASP A 82 13.46 0.31 -10.37
N LYS A 83 13.64 0.55 -11.68
CA LYS A 83 13.91 -0.51 -12.64
C LYS A 83 15.24 -1.25 -12.38
N ASN A 84 15.20 -2.58 -12.41
CA ASN A 84 16.29 -3.55 -12.62
C ASN A 84 17.67 -3.19 -12.01
N ASN A 85 17.72 -2.89 -10.72
CA ASN A 85 18.99 -2.81 -10.00
C ASN A 85 18.86 -3.36 -8.58
N THR A 86 19.23 -4.64 -8.42
CA THR A 86 19.24 -5.39 -7.15
C THR A 86 19.98 -4.66 -6.04
N GLU A 87 21.17 -4.11 -6.31
CA GLU A 87 21.98 -3.46 -5.28
C GLU A 87 21.34 -2.14 -4.82
N MET A 88 20.79 -1.36 -5.75
CA MET A 88 20.02 -0.18 -5.39
C MET A 88 18.76 -0.52 -4.61
N LEU A 89 18.09 -1.64 -4.93
CA LEU A 89 16.91 -2.09 -4.20
C LEU A 89 17.26 -2.47 -2.75
N ARG A 90 18.38 -3.18 -2.54
CA ARG A 90 18.94 -3.47 -1.21
C ARG A 90 19.15 -2.20 -0.40
N ILE A 91 19.86 -1.22 -0.97
CA ILE A 91 20.13 0.07 -0.32
C ILE A 91 18.81 0.80 0.00
N LYS A 92 17.84 0.78 -0.92
CA LYS A 92 16.52 1.37 -0.71
C LYS A 92 15.77 0.72 0.44
N PHE A 93 15.72 -0.61 0.52
CA PHE A 93 15.03 -1.30 1.61
C PHE A 93 15.70 -1.04 2.96
N VAL A 94 17.02 -1.06 3.04
CA VAL A 94 17.75 -0.71 4.28
C VAL A 94 17.47 0.73 4.70
N ASN A 95 17.51 1.67 3.76
CA ASN A 95 17.22 3.08 4.03
C ASN A 95 15.75 3.31 4.39
N TRP A 96 14.84 2.55 3.78
CA TRP A 96 13.43 2.58 4.09
C TRP A 96 13.18 2.06 5.50
N LYS A 97 13.74 0.91 5.87
CA LYS A 97 13.66 0.32 7.23
C LYS A 97 14.04 1.32 8.32
N LYS A 98 15.12 2.08 8.14
CA LYS A 98 15.57 3.13 9.07
C LYS A 98 14.54 4.26 9.29
N LYS A 99 13.63 4.47 8.35
CA LYS A 99 12.59 5.52 8.38
C LYS A 99 11.26 5.03 8.96
N LEU A 100 11.18 3.78 9.43
CA LEU A 100 9.95 3.18 9.94
C LEU A 100 10.01 3.09 11.48
N PRO A 101 9.57 4.14 12.21
CA PRO A 101 9.65 4.18 13.67
C PRO A 101 8.74 3.14 14.35
N PHE A 102 7.78 2.59 13.61
CA PHE A 102 6.75 1.70 14.12
C PHE A 102 7.10 0.21 14.05
N LEU A 103 8.27 -0.16 13.50
CA LEU A 103 8.64 -1.56 13.26
C LEU A 103 8.59 -2.44 14.51
N ASN A 104 9.01 -1.91 15.66
CA ASN A 104 9.08 -2.71 16.89
C ASN A 104 7.79 -2.64 17.72
N SER A 105 7.02 -1.56 17.58
CA SER A 105 5.84 -1.27 18.40
C SER A 105 4.52 -1.75 17.79
N HIS A 106 4.51 -2.14 16.52
CA HIS A 106 3.31 -2.55 15.80
C HIS A 106 3.39 -4.01 15.36
N GLN A 107 2.25 -4.66 15.22
CA GLN A 107 2.09 -5.87 14.42
C GLN A 107 2.02 -5.45 12.96
N LEU A 108 2.88 -6.03 12.12
CA LEU A 108 3.12 -5.57 10.76
C LEU A 108 2.58 -6.57 9.74
N ILE A 109 2.09 -6.02 8.62
CA ILE A 109 1.82 -6.76 7.38
C ILE A 109 2.37 -5.97 6.22
N ALA A 110 3.00 -6.65 5.27
CA ALA A 110 3.48 -6.05 4.05
C ALA A 110 2.63 -6.51 2.85
N PHE A 111 2.43 -5.59 1.91
CA PHE A 111 1.82 -5.85 0.61
C PHE A 111 2.84 -5.56 -0.48
N HIS A 112 2.89 -6.43 -1.47
CA HIS A 112 3.67 -6.23 -2.67
C HIS A 112 2.75 -6.24 -3.90
N PHE A 113 2.81 -5.20 -4.71
CA PHE A 113 2.06 -5.07 -5.96
C PHE A 113 3.03 -4.97 -7.12
N THR A 114 3.02 -5.96 -8.00
CA THR A 114 3.95 -6.04 -9.14
C THR A 114 3.25 -6.57 -10.38
N VAL A 115 3.95 -6.53 -11.51
CA VAL A 115 3.47 -7.03 -12.80
C VAL A 115 4.35 -8.20 -13.20
N VAL A 116 3.76 -9.26 -13.75
CA VAL A 116 4.50 -10.39 -14.32
C VAL A 116 5.43 -9.87 -15.41
N ASN A 117 6.70 -10.30 -15.40
CA ASN A 117 7.75 -9.77 -16.27
C ASN A 117 7.93 -8.24 -16.17
N GLY A 118 7.61 -7.68 -15.00
CA GLY A 118 7.78 -6.26 -14.71
C GLY A 118 9.24 -5.84 -14.66
N THR A 119 9.46 -4.56 -14.34
CA THR A 119 10.80 -3.97 -14.26
C THR A 119 11.48 -4.16 -12.91
N GLU A 120 10.94 -5.04 -12.07
CA GLU A 120 11.45 -5.34 -10.75
C GLU A 120 12.56 -6.38 -10.84
N PRO A 121 13.64 -6.28 -10.04
CA PRO A 121 14.57 -7.39 -9.87
C PRO A 121 13.85 -8.69 -9.49
N GLU A 122 14.24 -9.81 -10.09
CA GLU A 122 13.64 -11.13 -9.83
C GLU A 122 13.79 -11.55 -8.36
N ASP A 123 14.89 -11.16 -7.72
CA ASP A 123 15.20 -11.44 -6.32
C ASP A 123 14.58 -10.44 -5.33
N SER A 124 13.73 -9.53 -5.79
CA SER A 124 13.14 -8.44 -4.97
C SER A 124 12.43 -8.90 -3.70
N GLU A 125 11.59 -9.94 -3.78
CA GLU A 125 10.88 -10.50 -2.62
C GLU A 125 11.84 -11.19 -1.64
N GLU A 126 12.91 -11.79 -2.15
CA GLU A 126 13.98 -12.38 -1.32
C GLU A 126 14.73 -11.28 -0.58
N ILE A 127 15.12 -10.20 -1.28
CA ILE A 127 15.79 -9.04 -0.66
C ILE A 127 14.87 -8.42 0.41
N PHE A 128 13.57 -8.29 0.12
CA PHE A 128 12.61 -7.79 1.09
C PHE A 128 12.57 -8.67 2.33
N SER A 129 12.44 -9.99 2.15
CA SER A 129 12.37 -10.96 3.25
C SER A 129 13.65 -10.98 4.08
N ASN A 130 14.82 -10.86 3.45
CA ASN A 130 16.11 -10.73 4.14
C ASN A 130 16.21 -9.43 4.95
N THR A 131 15.59 -8.34 4.46
CA THR A 131 15.59 -7.04 5.17
C THR A 131 14.56 -7.00 6.29
N PHE A 132 13.43 -7.67 6.13
CA PHE A 132 12.27 -7.67 7.02
C PHE A 132 11.81 -9.11 7.35
N PRO A 133 12.63 -9.91 8.05
CA PRO A 133 12.37 -11.34 8.24
C PRO A 133 11.08 -11.64 9.00
N ASP A 134 10.66 -10.73 9.88
CA ASP A 134 9.49 -10.91 10.76
C ASP A 134 8.20 -10.30 10.20
N ILE A 135 8.22 -9.77 8.97
CA ILE A 135 7.05 -9.12 8.36
C ILE A 135 6.46 -10.05 7.28
N PRO A 136 5.23 -10.55 7.45
CA PRO A 136 4.57 -11.34 6.40
C PRO A 136 4.33 -10.48 5.16
N LEU A 137 4.79 -10.96 4.01
CA LEU A 137 4.62 -10.33 2.70
C LEU A 137 3.48 -10.98 1.93
N SER A 138 2.47 -10.20 1.56
CA SER A 138 1.38 -10.61 0.68
C SER A 138 1.57 -10.01 -0.71
N THR A 139 1.91 -10.83 -1.69
CA THR A 139 2.13 -10.38 -3.08
C THR A 139 0.87 -10.56 -3.93
N LEU A 140 0.52 -9.50 -4.67
CA LEU A 140 -0.40 -9.54 -5.80
C LEU A 140 0.36 -9.26 -7.09
N ARG A 141 0.47 -10.28 -7.95
CA ARG A 141 1.12 -10.19 -9.27
C ARG A 141 0.07 -10.02 -10.37
N LEU A 142 0.16 -8.93 -11.13
CA LEU A 142 -0.75 -8.63 -12.24
C LEU A 142 -0.26 -9.29 -13.53
N LEU A 143 -1.17 -9.88 -14.32
CA LEU A 143 -0.83 -10.81 -15.41
C LEU A 143 -0.46 -10.15 -16.75
N ASP A 144 -0.67 -8.84 -16.90
CA ASP A 144 -0.52 -8.14 -18.17
C ASP A 144 0.46 -6.98 -18.01
N GLU A 145 1.42 -6.81 -18.93
CA GLU A 145 2.34 -5.67 -19.00
C GLU A 145 1.59 -4.32 -19.09
N SER A 146 0.37 -4.36 -19.62
CA SER A 146 -0.53 -3.21 -19.65
C SER A 146 -1.13 -2.87 -18.27
N SER A 147 -0.93 -3.72 -17.25
CA SER A 147 -1.37 -3.45 -15.88
C SER A 147 -0.55 -2.33 -15.24
N MET A 148 -1.14 -1.67 -14.26
CA MET A 148 -0.55 -0.51 -13.61
C MET A 148 -0.49 -0.73 -12.09
N THR A 149 0.70 -0.58 -11.54
CA THR A 149 0.95 -0.37 -10.12
C THR A 149 1.61 0.99 -9.92
N ARG A 150 1.15 1.74 -8.91
CA ARG A 150 1.72 3.04 -8.56
C ARG A 150 1.37 3.46 -7.14
N VAL A 151 2.16 4.37 -6.60
CA VAL A 151 1.78 5.14 -5.40
C VAL A 151 1.54 6.59 -5.78
N ASP A 152 0.41 7.12 -5.31
CA ASP A 152 0.05 8.53 -5.41
C ASP A 152 0.20 9.23 -4.05
N HIS A 153 1.19 10.12 -3.96
CA HIS A 153 1.43 11.02 -2.83
C HIS A 153 0.95 12.46 -3.12
N ALA A 154 -0.26 12.62 -3.67
CA ALA A 154 -0.94 13.89 -3.97
C ALA A 154 -0.29 14.76 -5.06
N LYS A 155 0.99 15.11 -4.86
CA LYS A 155 1.79 15.96 -5.75
C LYS A 155 2.79 15.16 -6.59
N ARG A 156 2.99 13.88 -6.26
CA ARG A 156 3.96 13.01 -6.93
C ARG A 156 3.33 11.65 -7.21
N PHE A 157 3.47 11.24 -8.46
CA PHE A 157 3.01 9.95 -8.94
C PHE A 157 4.24 9.12 -9.28
N HIS A 158 4.34 7.95 -8.66
CA HIS A 158 5.48 7.05 -8.86
C HIS A 158 4.96 5.73 -9.43
N PRO A 159 5.03 5.54 -10.77
CA PRO A 159 4.68 4.26 -11.39
C PRO A 159 5.76 3.22 -11.10
N GLY A 160 5.35 1.97 -10.96
CA GLY A 160 6.26 0.84 -10.74
C GLY A 160 5.79 -0.07 -9.62
N PRO A 161 6.49 -1.20 -9.42
CA PRO A 161 6.20 -2.13 -8.33
C PRO A 161 6.20 -1.42 -6.97
N VAL A 162 5.27 -1.80 -6.10
CA VAL A 162 5.01 -1.12 -4.84
C VAL A 162 5.09 -2.09 -3.68
N TYR A 163 5.92 -1.76 -2.69
CA TYR A 163 5.85 -2.34 -1.36
C TYR A 163 5.10 -1.37 -0.44
N ALA A 164 4.19 -1.90 0.38
CA ALA A 164 3.54 -1.15 1.43
C ALA A 164 3.62 -1.93 2.73
N ILE A 165 4.05 -1.30 3.82
CA ILE A 165 3.99 -1.89 5.16
C ILE A 165 2.93 -1.15 5.94
N VAL A 166 1.99 -1.90 6.51
CA VAL A 166 0.98 -1.40 7.46
C VAL A 166 1.28 -2.00 8.82
N GLY A 167 1.30 -1.16 9.84
CA GLY A 167 1.45 -1.53 11.23
C GLY A 167 0.20 -1.18 12.03
N PHE A 168 -0.24 -2.10 12.89
CA PHE A 168 -1.26 -1.89 13.92
C PHE A 168 -0.58 -1.94 15.28
N ARG A 169 -0.74 -0.91 16.11
CA ARG A 169 -0.05 -0.82 17.40
C ARG A 169 -0.38 -2.04 18.26
N LYS A 170 0.64 -2.67 18.86
CA LYS A 170 0.45 -3.76 19.81
C LYS A 170 -0.22 -3.21 21.08
N PHE A 171 -1.23 -3.90 21.59
CA PHE A 171 -1.80 -3.60 22.90
C PHE A 171 -0.86 -4.09 24.01
N GLY A 172 -0.71 -3.33 25.11
CA GLY A 172 0.00 -3.77 26.32
C GLY A 172 1.36 -3.11 26.63
N GLY A 173 1.82 -2.14 25.85
CA GLY A 173 3.10 -1.42 26.09
C GLY A 173 3.02 -0.24 27.06
N GLY A 174 1.93 -0.11 27.83
CA GLY A 174 1.78 0.92 28.85
C GLY A 174 1.57 0.26 30.20
N VAL A 175 2.61 0.25 31.04
CA VAL A 175 2.37 0.24 32.48
C VAL A 175 1.65 1.55 32.78
N LEU A 176 0.32 1.52 32.85
CA LEU A 176 -0.40 2.57 33.53
C LEU A 176 0.06 2.51 34.99
N PRO A 177 0.60 3.58 35.58
CA PRO A 177 0.92 3.59 37.00
C PRO A 177 -0.36 3.26 37.75
N GLY A 178 -0.29 2.23 38.59
CA GLY A 178 -1.43 1.59 39.20
C GLY A 178 -2.34 2.58 39.92
N LYS A 179 -3.64 2.48 39.63
CA LYS A 179 -4.65 2.66 40.67
C LYS A 179 -5.39 1.34 40.80
N MET A 180 -4.88 0.49 41.70
CA MET A 180 -5.70 -0.52 42.35
C MET A 180 -6.85 0.25 43.02
N PHE A 181 -8.06 0.12 42.49
CA PHE A 181 -9.25 0.45 43.27
C PHE A 181 -9.37 -0.62 44.35
N GLN A 182 -8.93 -0.29 45.57
CA GLN A 182 -9.43 -1.00 46.74
C GLN A 182 -10.90 -0.61 46.90
N ARG A 183 -11.78 -1.61 46.97
CA ARG A 183 -13.17 -1.42 47.40
C ARG A 183 -13.15 -1.50 48.93
N GLU A 184 -13.65 -0.44 49.57
CA GLU A 184 -14.18 -0.51 50.93
C GLU A 184 -15.50 -1.28 50.93
#